data_AF-A0A317C841-F1
#
_entry.id   AF-A0A317C841-F1
#
_cell.length_a   1.000
_cell.length_b   1.000
_cell.length_c   1.000
_cell.angle_alpha   90.00
_cell.angle_beta   90.00
_cell.angle_gamma   90.00
#
_symmetry.space_group_name_H-M   'P 1'
#
loop_
_entity.id
_entity.type
_entity.pdbx_description
1 polymer ?
#
loop_
_entity_poly.entity_id
_entity_poly.type
_entity_poly.pdbx_seq_one_letter_code
_entity_poly.pdbx_strand_id
1 'polypeptide(L)'
;MYMSVVYGEEQVMLFSGKGADSRFCAVRDNGPDFNLDINGQKVFVEAAVASRGTTEDKIPDIGQYDETREPLVPFKELALRVTAKLKDKAEANNARENAKEGPYIIAINLPYKEAWLCSSPPLAAQAALGVKGQLIEFNEHGVSSSFTHNPNISRSTGALVPTEYFLRDEFSHISALIVASVNPFSTSYSSPSLELLHNPKATKPIDRGLITLGREYWVESGVLKELNYDD
;
A
#
# COMPACT_ATOMS: atom_id res chain seq x y z
N MET A 1 -7.96 -17.78 -1.53
CA MET A 1 -6.94 -18.61 -2.23
C MET A 1 -5.79 -17.68 -2.59
N TYR A 2 -4.55 -18.03 -2.26
CA TYR A 2 -3.37 -17.21 -2.59
C TYR A 2 -2.82 -17.65 -3.95
N MET A 3 -2.53 -16.71 -4.84
CA MET A 3 -1.88 -16.99 -6.11
C MET A 3 -0.67 -16.07 -6.23
N SER A 4 0.54 -16.61 -6.08
CA SER A 4 1.75 -15.87 -6.45
C SER A 4 1.89 -15.85 -7.97
N VAL A 5 1.95 -14.67 -8.57
CA VAL A 5 2.31 -14.50 -9.98
C VAL A 5 3.75 -14.00 -10.05
N VAL A 6 4.60 -14.78 -10.71
CA VAL A 6 6.02 -14.45 -10.95
C VAL A 6 6.13 -13.80 -12.33
N TYR A 7 6.68 -12.60 -12.41
CA TYR A 7 6.89 -11.86 -13.65
C TYR A 7 8.36 -11.40 -13.76
N GLY A 8 9.19 -12.18 -14.45
CA GLY A 8 10.63 -11.91 -14.53
C GLY A 8 11.33 -12.07 -13.18
N GLU A 9 12.13 -11.06 -12.76
CA GLU A 9 12.72 -11.00 -11.41
C GLU A 9 11.76 -10.41 -10.36
N GLU A 10 10.58 -9.91 -10.77
CA GLU A 10 9.58 -9.33 -9.87
C GLU A 10 8.49 -10.36 -9.53
N GLN A 11 8.14 -10.48 -8.25
CA GLN A 11 7.08 -11.38 -7.79
C GLN A 11 5.96 -10.60 -7.12
N VAL A 12 4.74 -10.88 -7.57
CA VAL A 12 3.52 -10.20 -7.14
C VAL A 12 2.60 -11.24 -6.53
N MET A 13 2.17 -11.02 -5.29
CA MET A 13 1.18 -11.88 -4.65
C MET A 13 -0.22 -11.38 -5.01
N LEU A 14 -1.05 -12.27 -5.55
CA LEU A 14 -2.45 -12.02 -5.88
C LEU A 14 -3.36 -12.77 -4.93
N PHE A 15 -4.50 -12.14 -4.65
CA PHE A 15 -5.48 -12.61 -3.69
C PHE A 15 -6.82 -12.81 -4.38
N SER A 16 -7.38 -14.00 -4.25
CA SER A 16 -8.79 -14.27 -4.55
C SER A 16 -9.55 -14.29 -3.22
N GLY A 17 -10.44 -13.31 -3.05
CA GLY A 17 -11.35 -13.19 -1.91
C GLY A 17 -12.33 -14.37 -1.87
N LYS A 18 -12.86 -14.69 -0.68
CA LYS A 18 -13.88 -15.74 -0.55
C LYS A 18 -15.16 -15.32 -1.30
N GLY A 19 -15.59 -16.13 -2.25
CA GLY A 19 -16.89 -15.99 -2.92
C GLY A 19 -16.93 -15.17 -4.21
N ALA A 20 -15.80 -14.64 -4.68
CA ALA A 20 -15.72 -13.98 -5.98
C ALA A 20 -15.36 -14.99 -7.08
N ASP A 21 -16.14 -15.02 -8.17
CA ASP A 21 -15.82 -15.75 -9.40
C ASP A 21 -14.73 -14.97 -10.17
N SER A 22 -13.51 -14.96 -9.63
CA SER A 22 -12.41 -14.11 -10.12
C SER A 22 -11.69 -14.77 -11.30
N ARG A 23 -11.70 -14.11 -12.46
CA ARG A 23 -10.89 -14.51 -13.63
C ARG A 23 -9.68 -13.60 -13.77
N PHE A 24 -8.52 -14.21 -14.01
CA PHE A 24 -7.25 -13.51 -14.18
C PHE A 24 -6.83 -13.51 -15.64
N CYS A 25 -6.58 -12.33 -16.19
CA CYS A 25 -5.97 -12.18 -17.50
C CYS A 25 -4.69 -11.34 -17.36
N ALA A 26 -3.53 -11.98 -17.49
CA ALA A 26 -2.27 -11.26 -17.68
C ALA A 26 -2.32 -10.57 -19.05
N VAL A 27 -2.06 -9.26 -19.08
CA VAL A 27 -2.02 -8.51 -20.33
C VAL A 27 -0.56 -8.31 -20.71
N ARG A 28 -0.17 -8.77 -21.90
CA ARG A 28 1.14 -8.44 -22.47
C ARG A 28 1.02 -7.16 -23.31
N ASP A 29 1.97 -6.27 -23.12
CA ASP A 29 2.22 -4.99 -23.81
C ASP A 29 1.28 -3.81 -23.47
N ASN A 30 1.89 -2.71 -23.00
CA ASN A 30 1.33 -1.35 -22.81
C ASN A 30 0.05 -1.21 -21.94
N GLY A 31 -0.37 -2.25 -21.22
CA GLY A 31 -1.50 -2.25 -20.27
C GLY A 31 -1.06 -2.38 -18.81
N PRO A 32 -2.01 -2.46 -17.86
CA PRO A 32 -1.68 -2.88 -16.49
C PRO A 32 -1.07 -4.29 -16.49
N ASP A 33 -0.37 -4.65 -15.42
CA ASP A 33 0.22 -5.99 -15.28
C ASP A 33 -0.85 -7.10 -15.36
N PHE A 34 -2.04 -6.88 -14.80
CA PHE A 34 -3.18 -7.79 -14.96
C PHE A 34 -4.53 -7.09 -14.74
N ASN A 35 -5.58 -7.73 -15.25
CA ASN A 35 -6.96 -7.35 -14.97
C ASN A 35 -7.65 -8.44 -14.14
N LEU A 36 -8.47 -8.01 -13.19
CA LEU A 36 -9.36 -8.83 -12.40
C LEU A 36 -10.79 -8.58 -12.87
N ASP A 37 -11.54 -9.64 -13.12
CA ASP A 37 -13.00 -9.55 -13.21
C ASP A 37 -13.56 -9.94 -11.84
N ILE A 38 -14.14 -8.97 -11.12
CA ILE A 38 -14.75 -9.18 -9.80
C ILE A 38 -16.21 -8.79 -9.92
N ASN A 39 -17.12 -9.76 -9.86
CA ASN A 39 -18.56 -9.55 -9.98
C ASN A 39 -18.97 -8.79 -11.26
N GLY A 40 -18.28 -9.01 -12.38
CA GLY A 40 -18.52 -8.32 -13.65
C GLY A 40 -17.87 -6.94 -13.76
N GLN A 41 -17.17 -6.47 -12.71
CA GLN A 41 -16.38 -5.26 -12.73
C GLN A 41 -14.93 -5.60 -13.10
N LYS A 42 -14.46 -5.05 -14.22
CA LYS A 42 -13.05 -5.15 -14.63
C LYS A 42 -12.21 -4.15 -13.84
N VAL A 43 -11.36 -4.66 -12.97
CA VAL A 43 -10.38 -3.91 -12.15
C VAL A 43 -8.99 -4.09 -12.74
N PHE A 44 -8.28 -2.99 -12.92
CA PHE A 44 -6.95 -2.94 -13.51
C PHE A 44 -5.94 -2.85 -12.37
N VAL A 45 -4.91 -3.69 -12.37
CA VAL A 45 -3.92 -3.71 -11.30
C VAL A 45 -2.52 -3.62 -11.87
N GLU A 46 -1.77 -2.66 -11.36
CA GLU A 46 -0.35 -2.51 -11.65
C GLU A 46 0.43 -2.84 -10.39
N ALA A 47 1.36 -3.76 -10.52
CA ALA A 47 2.12 -4.29 -9.43
C ALA A 47 3.58 -3.82 -9.48
N ALA A 48 4.17 -3.70 -8.30
CA ALA A 48 5.56 -3.36 -8.14
C ALA A 48 6.15 -4.03 -6.92
N VAL A 49 7.43 -4.38 -6.99
CA VAL A 49 8.23 -4.72 -5.81
C VAL A 49 9.10 -3.51 -5.46
N ALA A 50 9.00 -3.04 -4.22
CA ALA A 50 9.86 -1.96 -3.75
C ALA A 50 11.24 -2.50 -3.36
N SER A 51 12.32 -1.89 -3.88
CA SER A 51 13.69 -2.24 -3.49
C SER A 51 14.04 -1.67 -2.10
N ARG A 52 15.06 -2.23 -1.41
CA ARG A 52 15.59 -1.64 -0.15
C ARG A 52 16.17 -0.25 -0.37
N GLY A 53 16.52 0.06 -1.62
CA GLY A 53 17.32 1.17 -2.07
C GLY A 53 18.79 1.05 -1.70
N THR A 54 19.55 2.00 -2.22
CA THR A 54 21.02 1.95 -2.27
C THR A 54 21.68 3.16 -1.62
N THR A 55 20.89 4.13 -1.15
CA THR A 55 21.34 5.39 -0.55
C THR A 55 21.28 5.33 0.98
N GLU A 56 21.55 6.46 1.64
CA GLU A 56 21.46 6.59 3.11
C GLU A 56 20.05 6.32 3.66
N ASP A 57 18.99 6.57 2.89
CA ASP A 57 17.61 6.23 3.24
C ASP A 57 17.25 4.77 2.90
N LYS A 58 18.24 3.87 2.79
CA LYS A 58 17.98 2.43 2.58
C LYS A 58 17.32 1.80 3.79
N ILE A 59 16.44 0.83 3.53
CA ILE A 59 15.90 -0.01 4.59
C ILE A 59 17.10 -0.74 5.24
N PRO A 60 17.37 -0.53 6.53
CA PRO A 60 18.49 -1.14 7.22
C PRO A 60 18.26 -2.64 7.38
N ASP A 61 19.32 -3.44 7.27
CA ASP A 61 19.27 -4.85 7.63
C ASP A 61 19.12 -4.96 9.15
N ILE A 62 18.06 -5.61 9.63
CA ILE A 62 17.90 -5.96 11.07
C ILE A 62 18.85 -7.12 11.46
N GLY A 63 20.05 -7.16 10.90
CA GLY A 63 20.96 -8.30 10.93
C GLY A 63 21.81 -8.46 12.19
N GLN A 64 21.82 -7.50 13.12
CA GLN A 64 22.59 -7.61 14.37
C GLN A 64 21.82 -6.89 15.48
N TYR A 65 20.95 -7.65 16.17
CA TYR A 65 20.54 -7.26 17.52
C TYR A 65 21.80 -7.26 18.38
N ASP A 66 22.32 -6.08 18.65
CA ASP A 66 23.07 -5.83 19.87
C ASP A 66 22.01 -5.75 20.98
N GLU A 67 22.11 -6.61 22.00
CA GLU A 67 21.18 -6.64 23.14
C GLU A 67 21.05 -5.29 23.85
N THR A 68 21.97 -4.35 23.58
CA THR A 68 21.96 -2.98 24.11
C THR A 68 21.17 -1.96 23.28
N ARG A 69 20.64 -2.34 22.10
CA ARG A 69 19.92 -1.42 21.21
C ARG A 69 18.52 -1.89 20.91
N GLU A 70 17.54 -1.02 21.17
CA GLU A 70 16.18 -1.22 20.68
C GLU A 70 16.20 -1.31 19.14
N PRO A 71 15.54 -2.32 18.55
CA PRO A 71 15.47 -2.46 17.11
C PRO A 71 14.77 -1.23 16.52
N LEU A 72 15.49 -0.46 15.73
CA LEU A 72 14.92 0.68 15.02
C LEU A 72 13.96 0.17 13.95
N VAL A 73 12.66 0.39 14.15
CA VAL A 73 11.65 0.11 13.13
C VAL A 73 11.74 1.19 12.04
N PRO A 74 12.09 0.83 10.79
CA PRO A 74 12.46 1.80 9.76
C PRO A 74 11.23 2.37 9.03
N PHE A 75 10.28 2.94 9.79
CA PHE A 75 9.02 3.48 9.27
C PHE A 75 9.24 4.47 8.13
N LYS A 76 10.17 5.41 8.32
CA LYS A 76 10.51 6.45 7.34
C LYS A 76 11.00 5.83 6.04
N GLU A 77 11.96 4.91 6.12
CA GLU A 77 12.58 4.27 4.98
C GLU A 77 11.58 3.40 4.21
N LEU A 78 10.69 2.69 4.91
CA LEU A 78 9.63 1.88 4.30
C LEU A 78 8.61 2.76 3.57
N ALA A 79 8.12 3.83 4.21
CA ALA A 79 7.20 4.77 3.59
C ALA A 79 7.82 5.41 2.33
N LEU A 80 9.10 5.78 2.37
CA LEU A 80 9.83 6.27 1.19
C LEU A 80 9.82 5.28 0.01
N ARG A 81 9.86 3.97 0.27
CA ARG A 81 9.80 2.95 -0.80
C ARG A 81 8.42 2.85 -1.42
N VAL A 82 7.39 2.84 -0.59
CA VAL A 82 6.00 2.82 -1.06
C VAL A 82 5.70 4.09 -1.84
N THR A 83 6.04 5.25 -1.30
CA THR A 83 5.86 6.55 -1.96
C THR A 83 6.56 6.61 -3.32
N ALA A 84 7.82 6.17 -3.42
CA ALA A 84 8.55 6.18 -4.68
C ALA A 84 7.84 5.32 -5.73
N LYS A 85 7.44 4.10 -5.38
CA LYS A 85 6.76 3.18 -6.31
C LYS A 85 5.34 3.64 -6.67
N LEU A 86 4.61 4.20 -5.72
CA LEU A 86 3.30 4.81 -5.97
C LEU A 86 3.42 5.91 -7.02
N LYS A 87 4.36 6.83 -6.83
CA LYS A 87 4.62 7.93 -7.77
C LYS A 87 5.02 7.41 -9.15
N ASP A 88 6.01 6.52 -9.21
CA ASP A 88 6.53 6.00 -10.48
C ASP A 88 5.42 5.32 -11.31
N LYS A 89 4.61 4.47 -10.67
CA LYS A 89 3.50 3.76 -11.35
C LYS A 89 2.35 4.70 -11.70
N ALA A 90 2.03 5.67 -10.84
CA ALA A 90 1.02 6.68 -11.12
C ALA A 90 1.35 7.51 -12.36
N GLU A 91 2.60 7.97 -12.47
CA GLU A 91 3.10 8.76 -13.61
C GLU A 91 3.15 7.93 -14.89
N ALA A 92 3.67 6.70 -14.81
CA ALA A 92 3.72 5.79 -15.96
C ALA A 92 2.31 5.46 -16.49
N ASN A 93 1.33 5.30 -15.60
CA ASN A 93 -0.04 4.99 -15.98
C ASN A 93 -0.81 6.19 -16.54
N ASN A 94 -0.56 7.40 -16.03
CA ASN A 94 -1.20 8.60 -16.57
C ASN A 94 -0.84 8.81 -18.07
N ALA A 95 0.32 8.30 -18.50
CA ALA A 95 0.72 8.28 -19.91
C ALA A 95 0.03 7.20 -20.75
N ARG A 96 -0.69 6.23 -20.15
CA ARG A 96 -1.34 5.11 -20.85
C ARG A 96 -2.84 5.38 -21.04
N GLU A 97 -3.36 5.18 -22.25
CA GLU A 97 -4.81 5.34 -22.53
C GLU A 97 -5.67 4.24 -21.89
N ASN A 98 -5.10 3.04 -21.67
CA ASN A 98 -5.82 1.85 -21.19
C ASN A 98 -6.30 1.94 -19.72
N ALA A 99 -5.80 2.89 -18.94
CA ALA A 99 -6.24 3.14 -17.56
C ALA A 99 -7.67 3.70 -17.47
N LYS A 100 -8.27 4.08 -18.60
CA LYS A 100 -9.50 4.87 -18.65
C LYS A 100 -10.79 4.06 -18.65
N GLU A 101 -10.77 2.74 -18.51
CA GLU A 101 -12.00 1.91 -18.63
C GLU A 101 -12.59 1.44 -17.29
N GLY A 102 -11.78 1.25 -16.25
CA GLY A 102 -12.27 0.80 -14.93
C GLY A 102 -11.43 1.30 -13.76
N PRO A 103 -11.71 0.83 -12.53
CA PRO A 103 -10.89 1.15 -11.37
C PRO A 103 -9.44 0.68 -11.57
N TYR A 104 -8.49 1.48 -11.12
CA TYR A 104 -7.05 1.24 -11.26
C TYR A 104 -6.38 1.17 -9.89
N ILE A 105 -5.79 0.03 -9.57
CA ILE A 105 -5.13 -0.23 -8.30
C ILE A 105 -3.62 -0.33 -8.53
N ILE A 106 -2.85 0.32 -7.66
CA ILE A 106 -1.41 0.10 -7.57
C ILE A 106 -1.16 -0.85 -6.40
N ALA A 107 -0.47 -1.96 -6.64
CA ALA A 107 -0.13 -2.96 -5.64
C ALA A 107 1.38 -3.03 -5.43
N ILE A 108 1.84 -2.71 -4.21
CA ILE A 108 3.26 -2.63 -3.87
C ILE A 108 3.60 -3.71 -2.86
N ASN A 109 4.55 -4.57 -3.20
CA ASN A 109 5.11 -5.54 -2.27
C ASN A 109 6.42 -5.02 -1.64
N LEU A 110 6.54 -5.19 -0.33
CA LEU A 110 7.74 -4.97 0.48
C LEU A 110 8.23 -6.33 0.99
N PRO A 111 9.14 -7.02 0.29
CA PRO A 111 9.53 -8.40 0.59
C PRO A 111 10.49 -8.51 1.81
N TYR A 112 10.46 -7.51 2.69
CA TYR A 112 11.41 -7.32 3.78
C TYR A 112 10.76 -7.68 5.11
N LYS A 113 11.49 -8.40 5.96
CA LYS A 113 11.01 -8.78 7.31
C LYS A 113 10.70 -7.54 8.16
N GLU A 114 11.46 -6.48 7.94
CA GLU A 114 11.29 -5.14 8.51
C GLU A 114 9.88 -4.58 8.31
N ALA A 115 9.26 -4.84 7.16
CA ALA A 115 7.99 -4.23 6.78
C ALA A 115 6.84 -4.73 7.65
N TRP A 116 6.96 -5.92 8.23
CA TRP A 116 5.96 -6.48 9.15
C TRP A 116 5.93 -5.77 10.51
N LEU A 117 7.04 -5.15 10.92
CA LEU A 117 7.11 -4.42 12.20
C LEU A 117 6.36 -3.08 12.15
N CYS A 118 5.96 -2.62 10.97
CA CYS A 118 5.28 -1.35 10.76
C CYS A 118 3.78 -1.53 10.57
N SER A 119 3.04 -1.79 11.65
CA SER A 119 1.58 -2.01 11.57
C SER A 119 0.74 -0.77 11.93
N SER A 120 1.34 0.28 12.52
CA SER A 120 0.60 1.47 12.91
C SER A 120 1.49 2.72 12.91
N PRO A 121 1.10 3.80 12.20
CA PRO A 121 -0.03 3.85 11.27
C PRO A 121 0.21 3.00 10.00
N PRO A 122 -0.84 2.69 9.23
CA PRO A 122 -0.73 1.84 8.03
C PRO A 122 0.23 2.46 7.02
N LEU A 123 1.19 1.69 6.49
CA LEU A 123 2.19 2.16 5.53
C LEU A 123 1.57 2.77 4.27
N ALA A 124 0.46 2.20 3.77
CA ALA A 124 -0.30 2.76 2.66
C ALA A 124 -0.77 4.19 2.97
N ALA A 125 -1.30 4.42 4.18
CA ALA A 125 -1.79 5.72 4.62
C ALA A 125 -0.64 6.71 4.87
N GLN A 126 0.51 6.24 5.37
CA GLN A 126 1.70 7.08 5.48
C GLN A 126 2.18 7.56 4.12
N ALA A 127 2.19 6.67 3.12
CA ALA A 127 2.76 6.94 1.81
C ALA A 127 1.85 7.79 0.90
N ALA A 128 0.52 7.68 1.06
CA ALA A 128 -0.46 8.28 0.14
C ALA A 128 -1.35 9.37 0.76
N LEU A 129 -1.47 9.43 2.10
CA LEU A 129 -2.27 10.42 2.83
C LEU A 129 -1.47 11.22 3.86
N GLY A 130 -0.14 11.05 3.94
CA GLY A 130 0.70 11.75 4.91
C GLY A 130 0.39 11.42 6.37
N VAL A 131 -0.22 10.26 6.67
CA VAL A 131 -0.46 9.85 8.06
C VAL A 131 0.89 9.57 8.74
N LYS A 132 1.11 10.01 9.98
CA LYS A 132 2.42 9.85 10.67
C LYS A 132 2.37 9.04 11.95
N GLY A 133 1.45 9.36 12.85
CA GLY A 133 1.40 8.71 14.15
C GLY A 133 0.06 8.91 14.82
N GLN A 134 -0.36 7.92 15.60
CA GLN A 134 -1.59 8.01 16.37
C GLN A 134 -1.41 8.97 17.54
N LEU A 135 -2.28 9.96 17.63
CA LEU A 135 -2.38 10.86 18.77
C LEU A 135 -3.51 10.32 19.66
N ILE A 136 -3.18 9.97 20.90
CA ILE A 136 -4.16 9.60 21.92
C ILE A 136 -4.37 10.82 22.81
N GLU A 137 -5.61 11.30 22.86
CA GLU A 137 -6.01 12.42 23.70
C GLU A 137 -6.84 11.91 24.87
N PHE A 138 -6.45 12.31 26.08
CA PHE A 138 -7.20 12.04 27.30
C PHE A 138 -7.94 13.31 27.69
N ASN A 139 -9.25 13.26 27.78
CA ASN A 139 -10.09 14.38 28.19
C ASN A 139 -11.12 13.94 29.24
N GLU A 140 -11.89 14.91 29.76
CA GLU A 140 -12.92 14.67 30.79
C GLU A 140 -14.07 13.77 30.31
N HIS A 141 -14.19 13.52 29.00
CA HIS A 141 -15.19 12.68 28.37
C HIS A 141 -14.66 11.29 27.95
N GLY A 142 -13.37 11.00 28.15
CA GLY A 142 -12.76 9.70 27.87
C GLY A 142 -11.45 9.79 27.07
N VAL A 143 -11.22 8.75 26.27
CA VAL A 143 -10.03 8.61 25.42
C VAL A 143 -10.44 8.73 23.96
N SER A 144 -9.87 9.70 23.23
CA SER A 144 -10.00 9.82 21.78
C SER A 144 -8.68 9.49 21.10
N SER A 145 -8.75 8.96 19.88
CA SER A 145 -7.57 8.75 19.03
C SER A 145 -7.73 9.44 17.69
N SER A 146 -6.72 10.18 17.27
CA SER A 146 -6.60 10.75 15.94
C SER A 146 -5.26 10.37 15.33
N PHE A 147 -4.99 10.81 14.10
CA PHE A 147 -3.67 10.67 13.50
C PHE A 147 -3.08 12.05 13.23
N THR A 148 -1.80 12.18 13.57
CA THR A 148 -0.98 13.31 13.13
C THR A 148 -0.69 13.19 11.64
N HIS A 149 -0.61 14.35 11.01
CA HIS A 149 -0.41 14.48 9.58
C HIS A 149 0.97 15.06 9.28
N ASN A 150 1.64 14.54 8.25
CA ASN A 150 2.94 14.94 7.79
C ASN A 150 2.97 14.94 6.25
N PRO A 151 2.86 16.10 5.60
CA PRO A 151 2.72 16.17 4.14
C PRO A 151 3.97 15.69 3.39
N ASN A 152 5.13 15.64 4.07
CA ASN A 152 6.39 15.29 3.44
C ASN A 152 7.25 14.38 4.33
N ILE A 153 7.98 13.45 3.71
CA ILE A 153 9.07 12.73 4.35
C ILE A 153 10.40 13.36 3.91
N SER A 154 11.21 13.79 4.88
CA SER A 154 12.56 14.27 4.63
C SER A 154 13.52 13.11 4.36
N ARG A 155 14.28 13.19 3.27
CA ARG A 155 15.44 12.32 3.00
C ARG A 155 16.65 12.73 3.82
N SER A 156 17.63 11.85 3.95
CA SER A 156 18.93 12.18 4.57
C SER A 156 19.66 13.32 3.86
N THR A 157 19.40 13.51 2.56
CA THR A 157 19.92 14.65 1.78
C THR A 157 19.23 15.99 2.06
N GLY A 158 18.17 16.02 2.87
CA GLY A 158 17.32 17.19 3.11
C GLY A 158 16.21 17.40 2.07
N ALA A 159 16.17 16.59 1.00
CA ALA A 159 15.09 16.66 0.02
C ALA A 159 13.75 16.21 0.64
N LEU A 160 12.67 16.93 0.33
CA LEU A 160 11.32 16.61 0.78
C LEU A 160 10.60 15.75 -0.25
N VAL A 161 10.03 14.64 0.21
CA VAL A 161 9.23 13.72 -0.60
C VAL A 161 7.76 13.88 -0.19
N PRO A 162 6.87 14.32 -1.10
CA PRO A 162 5.45 14.44 -0.80
C PRO A 162 4.83 13.10 -0.42
N THR A 163 3.77 13.13 0.40
CA THR A 163 3.05 11.91 0.84
C THR A 163 1.53 12.03 0.75
N GLU A 164 1.01 13.17 0.30
CA GLU A 164 -0.43 13.43 0.15
C GLU A 164 -0.93 13.16 -1.27
N TYR A 165 -0.42 12.11 -1.92
CA TYR A 165 -0.75 11.82 -3.32
C TYR A 165 -2.26 11.68 -3.53
N PHE A 166 -2.95 10.98 -2.65
CA PHE A 166 -4.39 10.75 -2.74
C PHE A 166 -5.24 11.97 -2.34
N LEU A 167 -4.61 13.07 -1.88
CA LEU A 167 -5.28 14.34 -1.66
C LEU A 167 -5.14 15.29 -2.86
N ARG A 168 -4.44 14.88 -3.94
CA ARG A 168 -4.20 15.69 -5.14
C ARG A 168 -5.00 15.16 -6.33
N ASP A 169 -5.62 16.08 -7.08
CA ASP A 169 -6.50 15.72 -8.20
C ASP A 169 -5.74 15.01 -9.34
N GLU A 170 -4.44 15.27 -9.47
CA GLU A 170 -3.56 14.62 -10.47
C GLU A 170 -3.38 13.10 -10.22
N PHE A 171 -3.79 12.57 -9.06
CA PHE A 171 -3.78 11.14 -8.74
C PHE A 171 -5.20 10.54 -8.69
N SER A 172 -6.22 11.29 -9.10
CA SER A 172 -7.63 10.85 -9.10
C SER A 172 -7.93 9.69 -10.05
N HIS A 173 -7.01 9.35 -10.96
CA HIS A 173 -7.10 8.16 -11.82
C HIS A 173 -6.78 6.86 -11.08
N ILE A 174 -6.22 6.92 -9.87
CA ILE A 174 -5.94 5.75 -9.05
C ILE A 174 -7.09 5.54 -8.08
N SER A 175 -7.63 4.33 -8.04
CA SER A 175 -8.75 3.95 -7.19
C SER A 175 -8.31 3.58 -5.79
N ALA A 176 -7.20 2.85 -5.68
CA ALA A 176 -6.67 2.38 -4.40
C ALA A 176 -5.17 2.03 -4.49
N LEU A 177 -4.56 1.94 -3.31
CA LEU A 177 -3.20 1.45 -3.10
C LEU A 177 -3.25 0.19 -2.24
N ILE A 178 -2.64 -0.89 -2.70
CA ILE A 178 -2.38 -2.08 -1.90
C ILE A 178 -0.91 -2.06 -1.47
N VAL A 179 -0.65 -2.22 -0.19
CA VAL A 179 0.70 -2.47 0.36
C VAL A 179 0.71 -3.83 1.02
N ALA A 180 1.61 -4.70 0.56
CA ALA A 180 1.86 -6.00 1.17
C ALA A 180 3.23 -6.00 1.83
N SER A 181 3.30 -6.41 3.09
CA SER A 181 4.54 -6.56 3.86
C SER A 181 4.83 -8.03 4.13
N VAL A 182 4.71 -8.87 3.10
CA VAL A 182 4.92 -10.32 3.20
C VAL A 182 5.97 -10.84 2.25
N ASN A 183 6.76 -11.78 2.75
CA ASN A 183 7.57 -12.63 1.89
C ASN A 183 6.66 -13.74 1.32
N PRO A 184 6.49 -13.83 -0.03
CA PRO A 184 5.62 -14.82 -0.66
C PRO A 184 6.05 -16.28 -0.45
N PHE A 185 7.28 -16.52 0.01
CA PHE A 185 7.81 -17.86 0.29
C PHE A 185 7.71 -18.28 1.75
N SER A 186 7.21 -17.41 2.62
CA SER A 186 7.06 -17.75 4.03
C SER A 186 5.75 -18.47 4.24
N THR A 187 5.85 -19.77 4.53
CA THR A 187 4.72 -20.64 4.93
C THR A 187 4.25 -20.38 6.37
N SER A 188 4.97 -19.55 7.12
CA SER A 188 4.73 -19.29 8.54
C SER A 188 3.67 -18.22 8.81
N TYR A 189 3.15 -17.55 7.78
CA TYR A 189 2.16 -16.48 7.96
C TYR A 189 0.74 -17.03 7.84
N SER A 190 0.01 -17.04 8.96
CA SER A 190 -1.41 -17.40 9.00
C SER A 190 -2.30 -16.32 8.39
N SER A 191 -1.84 -15.07 8.33
CA SER A 191 -2.44 -14.03 7.51
C SER A 191 -1.36 -13.06 6.98
N PRO A 192 -1.34 -12.74 5.68
CA PRO A 192 -0.45 -11.72 5.17
C PRO A 192 -0.87 -10.33 5.64
N SER A 193 0.10 -9.53 6.11
CA SER A 193 -0.12 -8.11 6.38
C SER A 193 -0.33 -7.36 5.06
N LEU A 194 -1.59 -7.25 4.67
CA LEU A 194 -2.06 -6.53 3.49
C LEU A 194 -2.86 -5.32 3.94
N GLU A 195 -2.53 -4.17 3.36
CA GLU A 195 -3.23 -2.91 3.57
C GLU A 195 -3.82 -2.47 2.23
N LEU A 196 -5.14 -2.37 2.14
CA LEU A 196 -5.83 -1.73 1.02
C LEU A 196 -6.26 -0.34 1.45
N LEU A 197 -5.74 0.70 0.81
CA LEU A 197 -6.15 2.08 1.04
C LEU A 197 -6.93 2.63 -0.16
N HIS A 198 -8.16 3.05 0.08
CA HIS A 198 -8.98 3.73 -0.92
C HIS A 198 -8.49 5.17 -1.17
N ASN A 199 -8.46 5.59 -2.43
CA ASN A 199 -8.22 6.98 -2.79
C ASN A 199 -9.53 7.78 -2.67
N PRO A 200 -9.66 8.74 -1.72
CA PRO A 200 -10.86 9.55 -1.56
C PRO A 200 -11.17 10.44 -2.77
N LYS A 201 -10.19 10.67 -3.66
CA LYS A 201 -10.35 11.43 -4.89
C LYS A 201 -10.48 10.56 -6.14
N ALA A 202 -10.65 9.24 -6.01
CA ALA A 202 -10.79 8.36 -7.16
C ALA A 202 -11.98 8.76 -8.06
N THR A 203 -11.71 8.96 -9.35
CA THR A 203 -12.74 9.12 -10.39
C THR A 203 -13.51 7.83 -10.65
N LYS A 204 -12.87 6.69 -10.36
CA LYS A 204 -13.44 5.35 -10.51
C LYS A 204 -13.15 4.56 -9.23
N PRO A 205 -13.86 4.82 -8.12
CA PRO A 205 -13.60 4.10 -6.87
C PRO A 205 -13.88 2.60 -7.04
N ILE A 206 -13.21 1.79 -6.23
CA ILE A 206 -13.61 0.40 -6.01
C ILE A 206 -14.59 0.35 -4.84
N ASP A 207 -15.50 -0.62 -4.86
CA ASP A 207 -16.42 -0.83 -3.74
C ASP A 207 -15.64 -1.32 -2.51
N ARG A 208 -16.11 -0.91 -1.33
CA ARG A 208 -15.57 -1.41 -0.06
C ARG A 208 -15.90 -2.90 0.08
N GLY A 209 -14.95 -3.68 0.60
CA GLY A 209 -15.09 -5.13 0.71
C GLY A 209 -15.07 -5.88 -0.62
N LEU A 210 -14.63 -5.23 -1.71
CA LEU A 210 -14.33 -5.93 -2.96
C LEU A 210 -13.14 -6.89 -2.77
N ILE A 211 -12.16 -6.49 -1.95
CA ILE A 211 -11.00 -7.30 -1.56
C ILE A 211 -11.12 -7.59 -0.06
N THR A 212 -11.57 -8.79 0.29
CA THR A 212 -11.84 -9.25 1.66
C THR A 212 -10.65 -9.99 2.26
N LEU A 213 -9.50 -9.33 2.35
CA LEU A 213 -8.29 -9.88 2.95
C LEU A 213 -7.44 -8.80 3.61
N GLY A 214 -6.86 -9.08 4.77
CA GLY A 214 -6.04 -8.12 5.49
C GLY A 214 -6.90 -6.96 6.00
N ARG A 215 -6.36 -5.74 5.89
CA ARG A 215 -6.98 -4.52 6.43
C ARG A 215 -7.33 -3.56 5.30
N GLU A 216 -8.55 -3.06 5.34
CA GLU A 216 -9.08 -2.09 4.39
C GLU A 216 -9.26 -0.73 5.08
N TYR A 217 -8.77 0.33 4.45
CA TYR A 217 -8.74 1.69 4.96
C TYR A 217 -9.39 2.67 4.00
N TRP A 218 -10.15 3.61 4.53
CA TRP A 218 -10.76 4.70 3.76
C TRP A 218 -10.86 5.97 4.59
N VAL A 219 -11.00 7.11 3.94
CA VAL A 219 -11.24 8.39 4.61
C VAL A 219 -12.73 8.70 4.59
N GLU A 220 -13.31 8.98 5.75
CA GLU A 220 -14.70 9.38 5.91
C GLU A 220 -14.76 10.61 6.81
N SER A 221 -15.30 11.73 6.31
CA SER A 221 -15.36 13.00 7.03
C SER A 221 -14.00 13.45 7.61
N GLY A 222 -12.91 13.23 6.85
CA GLY A 222 -11.55 13.57 7.27
C GLY A 222 -10.90 12.60 8.27
N VAL A 223 -11.58 11.50 8.61
CA VAL A 223 -11.10 10.49 9.55
C VAL A 223 -10.71 9.23 8.79
N LEU A 224 -9.51 8.70 9.03
CA LEU A 224 -9.10 7.39 8.54
C LEU A 224 -9.87 6.30 9.30
N LYS A 225 -10.64 5.51 8.55
CA LYS A 225 -11.38 4.34 9.02
C LYS A 225 -10.64 3.06 8.64
N GLU A 226 -10.91 1.99 9.36
CA GLU A 226 -10.30 0.67 9.17
C GLU A 226 -11.38 -0.42 9.28
N LEU A 227 -11.24 -1.48 8.49
CA LEU A 227 -11.92 -2.76 8.63
C LEU A 227 -10.90 -3.88 8.48
N ASN A 228 -10.86 -4.80 9.46
CA ASN A 228 -10.00 -5.97 9.44
C ASN A 228 -10.81 -7.21 9.02
N TYR A 229 -10.34 -7.92 7.99
CA TYR A 229 -10.97 -9.15 7.48
C TYR A 229 -10.34 -10.43 8.04
N ASP A 230 -9.27 -10.31 8.81
CA ASP A 230 -8.56 -11.45 9.39
C ASP A 230 -9.08 -11.84 10.79
N ASP A 231 -10.05 -11.09 11.33
CA ASP A 231 -10.71 -11.31 12.63
C ASP A 231 -11.92 -12.27 12.56
#